data_AF-A0A6B2CUM6-F1
#
_entry.id   AF-A0A6B2CUM6-F1
#
_cell.length_a   1.000
_cell.length_b   1.000
_cell.length_c   1.000
_cell.angle_alpha   90.00
_cell.angle_beta   90.00
_cell.angle_gamma   90.00
#
_symmetry.space_group_name_H-M   'P 1'
#
loop_
_entity.id
_entity.type
_entity.pdbx_description
1 polymer ?
#
loop_
_entity_poly.entity_id
_entity_poly.type
_entity_poly.pdbx_seq_one_letter_code
_entity_poly.pdbx_strand_id
1 'polypeptide(L)'
;MIKKFVSAWEAVSGIPDNAVVVISGFNAALSPFYLIDVLIQRYRETGHPKNLFIISDAIPAIPGFGLDKVGRLILEEPYQDFIRGFLLPFYGWAPELQ
;
A
#
# COMPACT_ATOMS: atom_id res chain seq x y z
N MET A 1 14.35 4.18 22.23
CA MET A 1 14.81 2.80 21.97
C MET A 1 14.01 2.28 20.77
N ILE A 2 14.65 1.98 19.64
CA ILE A 2 13.94 1.43 18.47
C ILE A 2 13.56 -0.02 18.81
N LYS A 3 12.25 -0.31 18.82
CA LYS A 3 11.77 -1.70 18.96
C LYS A 3 12.08 -2.44 17.66
N LYS A 4 12.92 -3.47 17.73
CA LYS A 4 13.39 -4.23 16.56
C LYS A 4 12.27 -5.11 15.95
N PHE A 5 11.29 -5.50 16.76
CA PHE A 5 10.16 -6.34 16.36
C PHE A 5 8.88 -5.79 16.95
N VAL A 6 7.87 -5.63 16.11
CA VAL A 6 6.53 -5.15 16.45
C VAL A 6 5.51 -5.96 15.64
N SER A 7 4.25 -5.94 16.06
CA SER A 7 3.18 -6.52 15.24
C SER A 7 2.96 -5.68 13.97
N ALA A 8 2.36 -6.25 12.93
CA ALA A 8 1.98 -5.48 11.74
C ALA A 8 1.05 -4.31 12.08
N TRP A 9 0.13 -4.50 13.03
CA TRP A 9 -0.76 -3.44 13.51
C TRP A 9 0.01 -2.29 14.15
N GLU A 10 0.97 -2.58 15.04
CA GLU A 10 1.84 -1.57 15.65
C GLU A 10 2.74 -0.89 14.61
N ALA A 11 3.22 -1.63 13.59
CA ALA A 11 4.01 -1.05 12.51
C ALA A 11 3.21 -0.03 11.69
N VAL A 12 2.00 -0.40 11.24
CA VAL A 12 1.19 0.48 10.39
C VAL A 12 0.49 1.59 11.18
N SER A 13 0.34 1.45 12.50
CA SER A 13 -0.27 2.49 13.34
C SER A 13 0.60 3.75 13.44
N GLY A 14 1.91 3.61 13.21
CA GLY A 14 2.84 4.72 13.13
C GLY A 14 2.73 5.54 11.84
N ILE A 15 1.94 5.12 10.84
CA ILE A 15 1.74 5.86 9.59
C ILE A 15 0.68 6.94 9.83
N PRO A 16 1.05 8.24 9.74
CA PRO A 16 0.12 9.34 9.95
C PRO A 16 -0.72 9.65 8.70
N ASP A 17 -1.76 10.45 8.89
CA ASP A 17 -2.49 11.06 7.78
C ASP A 17 -1.55 11.89 6.90
N ASN A 18 -1.87 11.97 5.61
CA ASN A 18 -1.14 12.68 4.58
C ASN A 18 0.28 12.16 4.30
N ALA A 19 0.66 11.01 4.88
CA ALA A 19 1.97 10.43 4.64
C ALA A 19 2.20 10.07 3.15
N VAL A 20 3.47 10.17 2.75
CA VAL A 20 3.97 9.57 1.52
C VAL A 20 4.60 8.24 1.89
N VAL A 21 4.07 7.14 1.37
CA VAL A 21 4.50 5.79 1.73
C VAL A 21 5.18 5.14 0.54
N VAL A 22 6.44 4.76 0.71
CA VAL A 22 7.16 3.96 -0.27
C VAL A 22 6.88 2.49 0.01
N ILE A 23 6.40 1.76 -1.00
CA ILE A 23 6.17 0.31 -0.93
C ILE A 23 7.16 -0.36 -1.88
N SER A 24 7.86 -1.38 -1.40
CA SER A 24 8.77 -2.19 -2.21
C SER A 24 8.03 -3.36 -2.87
N GLY A 25 8.64 -3.94 -3.90
CA GLY A 25 8.24 -5.21 -4.48
C GLY A 25 7.87 -5.13 -5.95
N PHE A 26 7.77 -6.29 -6.58
CA PHE A 26 7.31 -6.45 -7.96
C PHE A 26 6.45 -7.71 -8.06
N ASN A 27 5.20 -7.57 -8.46
CA ASN A 27 4.20 -8.62 -8.38
C ASN A 27 4.13 -9.21 -6.96
N ALA A 28 4.51 -10.49 -6.79
CA ALA A 28 4.61 -11.16 -5.48
C ALA A 28 6.04 -11.17 -4.89
N ALA A 29 7.05 -10.78 -5.67
CA ALA A 29 8.44 -10.78 -5.22
C ALA A 29 8.69 -9.57 -4.30
N LEU A 30 9.11 -9.85 -3.06
CA LEU A 30 9.42 -8.83 -2.04
C LEU A 30 8.27 -7.88 -1.69
N SER A 31 7.05 -8.21 -2.12
CA SER A 31 5.86 -7.40 -1.89
C SER A 31 5.34 -7.63 -0.47
N PRO A 32 5.15 -6.56 0.35
CA PRO A 32 4.74 -6.68 1.74
C PRO A 32 3.22 -6.85 1.88
N PHE A 33 2.64 -7.88 1.24
CA PHE A 33 1.20 -8.10 1.17
C PHE A 33 0.52 -8.08 2.54
N TYR A 34 1.13 -8.71 3.55
CA TYR A 34 0.58 -8.73 4.90
C TYR A 34 0.49 -7.32 5.53
N LEU A 35 1.47 -6.45 5.32
CA LEU A 35 1.40 -5.08 5.84
C LEU A 35 0.36 -4.24 5.09
N ILE A 36 0.18 -4.47 3.79
CA ILE A 36 -0.86 -3.81 2.99
C ILE A 36 -2.26 -4.22 3.50
N ASP A 37 -2.47 -5.51 3.76
CA ASP A 37 -3.73 -6.02 4.31
C ASP A 37 -4.05 -5.40 5.67
N VAL A 38 -3.06 -5.34 6.56
CA VAL A 38 -3.24 -4.75 7.89
C VAL A 38 -3.44 -3.23 7.82
N LEU A 39 -2.81 -2.53 6.87
CA LEU A 39 -3.03 -1.11 6.64
C LEU A 39 -4.46 -0.83 6.15
N ILE A 40 -4.97 -1.62 5.21
CA ILE A 40 -6.37 -1.54 4.76
C ILE A 40 -7.30 -1.81 5.94
N GLN A 41 -7.05 -2.89 6.70
CA GLN A 41 -7.85 -3.22 7.88
C GLN A 41 -7.88 -2.07 8.89
N ARG A 42 -6.73 -1.47 9.19
CA ARG A 42 -6.66 -0.32 10.10
C ARG A 42 -7.46 0.87 9.60
N TYR A 43 -7.39 1.18 8.30
CA TYR A 43 -8.21 2.23 7.70
C TYR A 43 -9.71 1.94 7.90
N ARG A 44 -10.16 0.72 7.67
CA ARG A 44 -11.56 0.31 7.88
C ARG A 44 -12.01 0.44 9.33
N GLU A 45 -11.17 0.03 10.27
CA GLU A 45 -11.53 -0.01 11.68
C GLU A 45 -11.44 1.36 12.37
N THR A 46 -10.51 2.22 11.92
CA THR A 46 -10.19 3.48 12.63
C THR A 46 -10.51 4.73 11.83
N GLY A 47 -10.75 4.61 10.52
CA GLY A 47 -10.82 5.73 9.59
C GLY A 47 -9.46 6.37 9.28
N HIS A 48 -8.35 5.77 9.76
CA HIS A 48 -6.99 6.30 9.61
C HIS A 48 -6.00 5.21 9.13
N PRO A 49 -4.95 5.57 8.37
CA PRO A 49 -4.59 6.93 7.98
C PRO A 49 -5.39 7.43 6.78
N LYS A 50 -5.46 8.75 6.61
CA LYS A 50 -6.12 9.41 5.48
C LYS A 50 -5.11 9.98 4.49
N ASN A 51 -5.54 10.15 3.25
CA ASN A 51 -4.85 10.85 2.18
C ASN A 51 -3.43 10.35 1.93
N LEU A 52 -3.19 9.04 1.96
CA LEU A 52 -1.87 8.48 1.66
C LEU A 52 -1.52 8.68 0.17
N PHE A 53 -0.27 9.04 -0.09
CA PHE A 53 0.31 8.97 -1.44
C PHE A 53 1.31 7.82 -1.50
N ILE A 54 1.04 6.85 -2.35
CA ILE A 54 1.88 5.65 -2.45
C ILE A 54 2.90 5.83 -3.56
N ILE A 55 4.16 5.54 -3.28
CA ILE A 55 5.23 5.46 -4.26
C ILE A 55 5.70 4.01 -4.33
N SER A 56 5.80 3.45 -5.52
CA SER A 56 6.45 2.15 -5.73
C SER A 56 7.15 2.20 -7.07
N ASP A 57 8.38 1.71 -7.15
CA ASP A 57 9.13 1.63 -8.40
C ASP A 57 8.45 0.67 -9.39
N ALA A 58 8.15 -0.53 -8.91
CA ALA A 58 7.40 -1.56 -9.64
C ALA A 58 6.09 -1.87 -8.92
N ILE A 59 5.05 -2.30 -9.62
CA ILE A 59 3.76 -2.61 -8.98
C ILE A 59 3.88 -3.85 -8.06
N PRO A 60 3.66 -3.74 -6.73
CA PRO A 60 3.67 -4.87 -5.80
C PRO A 60 2.24 -5.43 -5.67
N ALA A 61 1.72 -5.99 -6.75
CA ALA A 61 0.37 -6.55 -6.80
C ALA A 61 0.29 -7.78 -7.72
N ILE A 62 -0.60 -8.70 -7.36
CA ILE A 62 -1.13 -9.74 -8.24
C ILE A 62 -2.66 -9.77 -8.02
N PRO A 63 -3.46 -10.39 -8.89
CA PRO A 63 -4.91 -10.44 -8.70
C PRO A 63 -5.30 -10.95 -7.30
N GLY A 64 -5.98 -10.12 -6.53
CA GLY A 64 -6.42 -10.41 -5.17
C GLY A 64 -5.43 -10.08 -4.06
N PHE A 65 -4.24 -9.53 -4.33
CA PHE A 65 -3.21 -9.27 -3.32
C PHE A 65 -2.47 -7.94 -3.53
N GLY A 66 -1.91 -7.39 -2.44
CA GLY A 66 -1.10 -6.18 -2.47
C GLY A 66 -1.88 -4.96 -2.96
N LEU A 67 -1.28 -4.15 -3.84
CA LEU A 67 -1.95 -2.95 -4.35
C LEU A 67 -3.20 -3.23 -5.20
N ASP A 68 -3.43 -4.47 -5.65
CA ASP A 68 -4.70 -4.85 -6.30
C ASP A 68 -5.90 -4.62 -5.35
N LYS A 69 -5.75 -4.95 -4.06
CA LYS A 69 -6.81 -4.72 -3.06
C LYS A 69 -7.04 -3.22 -2.80
N VAL A 70 -5.97 -2.43 -2.85
CA VAL A 70 -6.07 -0.96 -2.72
C VAL A 70 -6.78 -0.37 -3.94
N GLY A 71 -6.42 -0.81 -5.15
CA GLY A 71 -7.09 -0.40 -6.37
C GLY A 71 -8.58 -0.77 -6.36
N ARG A 72 -8.91 -2.00 -5.94
CA ARG A 72 -10.29 -2.44 -5.76
C ARG A 72 -11.06 -1.56 -4.77
N LEU A 73 -10.47 -1.25 -3.62
CA LEU A 73 -11.07 -0.35 -2.63
C LEU A 73 -11.41 1.00 -3.25
N ILE A 74 -10.49 1.61 -4.00
CA ILE A 74 -10.72 2.92 -4.64
C ILE A 74 -11.86 2.84 -5.68
N LEU A 75 -11.93 1.76 -6.45
CA LEU A 75 -12.96 1.55 -7.47
C LEU A 75 -14.35 1.29 -6.85
N GLU A 76 -14.41 0.53 -5.76
CA GLU A 76 -15.65 0.19 -5.08
C GLU A 76 -16.15 1.33 -4.17
N GLU A 77 -15.24 2.19 -3.69
CA GLU A 77 -15.52 3.28 -2.74
C GLU A 77 -14.94 4.61 -3.23
N PRO A 78 -15.59 5.29 -4.19
CA PRO A 78 -15.04 6.50 -4.82
C PRO A 78 -14.90 7.71 -3.87
N TYR A 79 -15.53 7.67 -2.69
CA TYR A 79 -15.44 8.71 -1.65
C TYR A 79 -14.51 8.33 -0.49
N GLN A 80 -13.74 7.25 -0.63
CA GLN A 80 -12.70 6.90 0.32
C GLN A 80 -11.72 8.08 0.49
N ASP A 81 -11.25 8.27 1.71
CA ASP A 81 -10.22 9.25 2.06
C ASP A 81 -8.92 8.56 2.52
N PHE A 82 -8.73 7.27 2.19
CA PHE A 82 -7.55 6.46 2.48
C PHE A 82 -6.36 6.84 1.60
N ILE A 83 -6.54 6.82 0.27
CA ILE A 83 -5.50 7.01 -0.74
C ILE A 83 -5.82 8.23 -1.59
N ARG A 84 -4.90 9.19 -1.63
CA ARG A 84 -5.02 10.38 -2.50
C ARG A 84 -4.41 10.18 -3.89
N GLY A 85 -3.54 9.18 -4.06
CA GLY A 85 -2.93 8.87 -5.36
C GLY A 85 -1.70 7.99 -5.27
N PHE A 86 -1.12 7.72 -6.44
CA PHE A 86 0.06 6.87 -6.59
C PHE A 86 1.10 7.50 -7.53
N LEU A 87 2.36 7.15 -7.34
CA LEU A 87 3.41 7.18 -8.34
C LEU A 87 3.89 5.75 -8.57
N LEU A 88 3.55 5.19 -9.74
CA LEU A 88 3.90 3.83 -10.17
C LEU A 88 4.50 3.92 -11.58
N PRO A 89 5.83 4.02 -11.73
CA PRO A 89 6.45 4.13 -13.04
C PRO A 89 6.40 2.81 -13.82
N PHE A 90 6.43 1.64 -13.15
CA PHE A 90 6.41 0.34 -13.81
C PHE A 90 5.23 -0.55 -13.39
N TYR A 91 4.30 -0.74 -14.33
CA TYR A 91 3.13 -1.63 -14.17
C TYR A 91 3.38 -3.06 -14.69
N GLY A 92 4.49 -3.31 -15.40
CA GLY A 92 4.84 -4.62 -15.92
C GLY A 92 5.41 -4.61 -17.35
N TRP A 93 5.89 -5.80 -17.73
CA TRP A 93 6.58 -6.23 -18.95
C TRP A 93 7.44 -5.21 -19.72
N ALA A 94 8.73 -5.25 -19.41
CA ALA A 94 9.84 -4.60 -20.09
C ALA A 94 10.52 -5.55 -21.08
N PRO A 95 10.40 -5.39 -22.41
CA PRO A 95 11.25 -6.19 -23.29
C PRO A 95 12.70 -5.72 -23.22
N GLU A 96 12.92 -4.41 -23.11
CA GLU A 96 14.23 -3.78 -22.95
C GLU A 96 14.19 -2.62 -21.93
N LEU A 97 13.31 -2.72 -20.90
CA LEU A 97 13.18 -1.84 -19.68
C LEU A 97 11.98 -0.85 -19.57
N GLN A 98 10.84 -1.05 -20.25
CA GLN A 98 9.64 -0.19 -20.07
C GLN A 98 8.98 -0.35 -18.71
#